data_AF-A0A7C4LR57-F1
#
_entry.id   AF-A0A7C4LR57-F1
#
_cell.length_a   1.000
_cell.length_b   1.000
_cell.length_c   1.000
_cell.angle_alpha   90.00
_cell.angle_beta   90.00
_cell.angle_gamma   90.00
#
_symmetry.space_group_name_H-M   'P 1'
#
loop_
_entity.id
_entity.type
_entity.pdbx_description
1 polymer ?
#
loop_
_entity_poly.entity_id
_entity_poly.type
_entity_poly.pdbx_seq_one_letter_code
_entity_poly.pdbx_strand_id
1 'polypeptide(L)'
;MDTAAADPKPSVVEKLNLRWLHRLLTSSIGRKFVMGLTGLGLCGFLVVHLAGNLLLYAGPESFDRYAHALHEQEWLPLAEAGLFALFLLHIYLAFVTAAENRAARHTGYALKQSKRRDLVWEWPAHNWMFLSGAVVLGFLILHLVDMKFEARPDVDYAGKGPYAVTVSVLRNPYSAAVYLLGTAILGFHLAHGFASAFQSLGLSHPKYTPLIKSFGYVFAVVIAAGFFSLPLSAWVLPHMAAAVQVERGDAAPTP
;
A
#
# COMPACT_ATOMS: atom_id res chain seq x y z
N MET A 1 7.50 42.92 54.89
CA MET A 1 7.44 43.11 53.43
C MET A 1 7.95 41.82 52.82
N ASP A 2 7.04 40.89 52.52
CA ASP A 2 7.37 39.60 51.93
C ASP A 2 6.80 39.63 50.50
N THR A 3 7.68 39.89 49.53
CA THR A 3 7.29 39.94 48.13
C THR A 3 7.20 38.50 47.62
N ALA A 4 5.97 37.96 47.56
CA ALA A 4 5.70 36.71 46.89
C ALA A 4 6.11 36.81 45.42
N ALA A 5 7.25 36.22 45.06
CA ALA A 5 7.67 36.07 43.68
C ALA A 5 6.65 35.18 42.97
N ALA A 6 5.97 35.74 41.97
CA ALA A 6 5.06 34.99 41.13
C ALA A 6 5.84 33.90 40.39
N ASP A 7 5.40 32.64 40.53
CA ASP A 7 5.98 31.50 39.84
C ASP A 7 6.02 31.78 38.32
N PRO A 8 7.16 31.56 37.64
CA PRO A 8 7.26 31.78 36.20
C PRO A 8 6.30 30.82 35.48
N LYS A 9 5.39 31.37 34.67
CA LYS A 9 4.50 30.56 33.85
C LYS A 9 5.34 29.66 32.93
N PRO A 10 5.05 28.35 32.87
CA PRO A 10 5.85 27.42 32.07
C PRO A 10 5.85 27.85 30.61
N SER A 11 7.04 27.78 30.00
CA SER A 11 7.24 28.18 28.61
C SER A 11 6.39 27.34 27.66
N VAL A 12 6.04 27.87 26.48
CA VAL A 12 5.25 27.14 25.47
C VAL A 12 5.93 25.82 25.07
N VAL A 13 7.27 25.78 25.11
CA VAL A 13 8.10 24.60 24.84
C VAL A 13 7.91 23.52 25.92
N GLU A 14 7.71 23.91 27.17
CA GLU A 14 7.47 23.00 28.29
C GLU A 14 6.06 22.39 28.28
N LYS A 15 5.08 23.12 27.71
CA LYS A 15 3.73 22.61 27.45
C LYS A 15 3.69 21.63 26.27
N LEU A 16 4.59 21.75 25.30
CA LEU A 16 4.78 20.82 24.20
C LEU A 16 5.64 19.62 24.61
N ASN A 17 5.36 19.04 25.77
CA ASN A 17 6.06 17.87 26.26
C ASN A 17 5.72 16.65 25.37
N LEU A 18 6.52 16.40 24.33
CA LEU A 18 6.38 15.28 23.37
C LEU A 18 6.50 13.89 24.03
N ARG A 19 6.61 13.80 25.36
CA ARG A 19 6.58 12.54 26.12
C ARG A 19 5.37 11.66 25.80
N TRP A 20 4.20 12.25 25.53
CA TRP A 20 3.02 11.48 25.14
C TRP A 20 3.19 10.83 23.76
N LEU A 21 3.75 11.57 22.80
CA LEU A 21 4.05 11.09 21.44
C LEU A 21 5.13 10.01 21.47
N HIS A 22 6.20 10.24 22.22
CA HIS A 22 7.25 9.26 22.46
C HIS A 22 6.67 7.98 23.10
N ARG A 23 5.78 8.08 24.09
CA ARG A 23 5.13 6.91 24.71
C ARG A 23 4.21 6.17 23.73
N LEU A 24 3.46 6.89 22.89
CA LEU A 24 2.66 6.26 21.82
C LEU A 24 3.56 5.49 20.84
N LEU A 25 4.69 6.06 20.42
CA LEU A 25 5.58 5.43 19.45
C LEU A 25 6.48 4.32 20.03
N THR A 26 6.75 4.33 21.34
CA THR A 26 7.65 3.33 21.97
C THR A 26 6.90 2.17 22.61
N SER A 27 5.69 2.40 23.13
CA SER A 27 4.90 1.33 23.75
C SER A 27 4.44 0.27 22.75
N SER A 28 4.35 -0.98 23.20
CA SER A 28 3.87 -2.10 22.37
C SER A 28 2.42 -1.91 21.91
N ILE A 29 1.58 -1.28 22.74
CA ILE A 29 0.19 -0.95 22.43
C ILE A 29 0.13 0.17 21.40
N GLY A 30 0.86 1.27 21.62
CA GLY A 30 0.84 2.40 20.70
C GLY A 30 1.43 2.05 19.33
N ARG A 31 2.46 1.21 19.24
CA ARG A 31 2.97 0.72 17.95
C ARG A 31 1.97 -0.13 17.19
N LYS A 32 1.20 -0.98 17.85
CA LYS A 32 0.10 -1.70 17.20
C LYS A 32 -0.97 -0.74 16.70
N PHE A 33 -1.37 0.24 17.52
CA PHE A 33 -2.33 1.26 17.12
C PHE A 33 -1.88 2.01 15.85
N VAL A 34 -0.64 2.51 15.84
CA VAL A 34 -0.06 3.21 14.69
C VAL A 34 0.06 2.29 13.48
N MET A 35 0.45 1.02 13.66
CA MET A 35 0.48 0.02 12.58
C MET A 35 -0.89 -0.20 11.94
N GLY A 36 -1.95 -0.24 12.75
CA GLY A 36 -3.33 -0.33 12.25
C GLY A 36 -3.75 0.91 11.47
N LEU A 37 -3.43 2.10 11.98
CA LEU A 37 -3.75 3.36 11.33
C LEU A 37 -3.02 3.51 9.99
N THR A 38 -1.72 3.20 9.94
CA THR A 38 -0.95 3.28 8.70
C THR A 38 -1.45 2.27 7.66
N GLY A 39 -1.79 1.05 8.10
CA GLY A 39 -2.37 0.03 7.21
C GLY A 39 -3.71 0.47 6.59
N LEU A 40 -4.60 1.08 7.38
CA LEU A 40 -5.87 1.60 6.86
C LEU A 40 -5.68 2.84 5.97
N GLY A 41 -4.72 3.71 6.28
CA GLY A 41 -4.37 4.83 5.41
C GLY A 41 -3.88 4.35 4.03
N LEU A 42 -3.02 3.32 4.00
CA LEU A 42 -2.59 2.69 2.75
C LEU A 42 -3.76 2.00 2.02
N CYS A 43 -4.71 1.39 2.73
CA CYS A 43 -5.94 0.88 2.11
C CYS A 43 -6.75 2.00 1.44
N GLY A 44 -6.86 3.16 2.07
CA GLY A 44 -7.52 4.33 1.49
C GLY A 44 -6.82 4.82 0.22
N PHE A 45 -5.49 4.87 0.22
CA PHE A 45 -4.71 5.16 -0.99
C PHE A 45 -5.02 4.16 -2.11
N LEU A 46 -5.06 2.86 -1.83
CA LEU A 46 -5.35 1.85 -2.85
C LEU A 46 -6.72 2.04 -3.52
N VAL A 47 -7.73 2.54 -2.79
CA VAL A 47 -9.04 2.84 -3.37
C VAL A 47 -8.95 3.96 -4.41
N VAL A 48 -8.35 5.10 -4.03
CA VAL A 48 -8.20 6.25 -4.94
C VAL A 48 -7.26 5.90 -6.09
N HIS A 49 -6.18 5.17 -5.80
CA HIS A 49 -5.23 4.72 -6.80
C HIS A 49 -5.90 3.79 -7.82
N LEU A 50 -6.69 2.81 -7.38
CA LEU A 50 -7.44 1.96 -8.29
C LEU A 50 -8.46 2.76 -9.11
N ALA A 51 -9.20 3.68 -8.47
CA ALA A 51 -10.21 4.49 -9.15
C ALA A 51 -9.62 5.30 -10.32
N GLY A 52 -8.45 5.94 -10.12
CA GLY A 52 -7.74 6.61 -11.20
C GLY A 52 -7.25 5.66 -12.28
N ASN A 53 -6.73 4.48 -11.90
CA ASN A 53 -6.26 3.48 -12.84
C ASN A 53 -7.38 2.85 -13.69
N LEU A 54 -8.61 2.76 -13.17
CA LEU A 54 -9.76 2.27 -13.95
C LEU A 54 -10.08 3.17 -15.15
N LEU A 55 -9.62 4.42 -15.18
CA LEU A 55 -9.73 5.28 -16.36
C LEU A 55 -8.94 4.76 -17.57
N LEU A 56 -8.00 3.82 -17.38
CA LEU A 56 -7.36 3.11 -18.50
C LEU A 56 -8.39 2.45 -19.43
N TYR A 57 -9.51 1.97 -18.89
CA TYR A 57 -10.59 1.38 -19.69
C TYR A 57 -11.37 2.42 -20.51
N ALA A 58 -11.30 3.70 -20.13
CA ALA A 58 -11.96 4.80 -20.84
C ALA A 58 -11.09 5.38 -21.97
N GLY A 59 -9.83 4.94 -22.10
CA GLY A 59 -8.91 5.31 -23.17
C GLY A 59 -7.98 6.50 -22.85
N PRO A 60 -7.10 6.85 -23.80
CA PRO A 60 -6.01 7.82 -23.59
C PRO A 60 -6.48 9.18 -23.11
N GLU A 61 -7.48 9.76 -23.78
CA GLU A 61 -7.97 11.12 -23.47
C GLU A 61 -8.52 11.27 -22.04
N SER A 62 -9.14 10.22 -21.50
CA SER A 62 -9.68 10.25 -20.13
C SER A 62 -8.57 10.09 -19.10
N PHE A 63 -7.67 9.14 -19.34
CA PHE A 63 -6.57 8.84 -18.43
C PHE A 63 -5.53 9.97 -18.37
N ASP A 64 -5.12 10.48 -19.53
CA ASP A 64 -4.08 11.52 -19.61
C ASP A 64 -4.56 12.85 -19.05
N ARG A 65 -5.81 13.22 -19.31
CA ARG A 65 -6.42 14.42 -18.72
C ARG A 65 -6.48 14.30 -17.19
N TYR A 66 -6.87 13.14 -16.67
CA TYR A 66 -6.89 12.90 -15.23
C TYR A 66 -5.47 12.98 -14.63
N ALA A 67 -4.50 12.32 -15.26
CA ALA A 67 -3.11 12.34 -14.82
C ALA A 67 -2.53 13.77 -14.83
N HIS A 68 -2.81 14.54 -15.89
CA HIS A 68 -2.39 15.93 -16.01
C HIS A 68 -3.02 16.80 -14.91
N ALA A 69 -4.35 16.76 -14.76
CA ALA A 69 -5.07 17.54 -13.76
C ALA A 69 -4.64 17.20 -12.32
N LEU A 70 -4.27 15.95 -12.06
CA LEU A 70 -3.71 15.52 -10.77
C LEU A 70 -2.32 16.10 -10.55
N HIS A 71 -1.43 16.04 -11.56
CA HIS A 71 -0.06 16.52 -11.47
C HIS A 71 0.07 18.05 -11.44
N GLU A 72 -0.95 18.78 -11.91
CA GLU A 72 -1.04 20.24 -11.78
C GLU A 72 -1.34 20.71 -10.34
N GLN A 73 -1.76 19.81 -9.44
CA GLN A 73 -2.12 20.20 -8.07
C GLN A 73 -0.87 20.52 -7.23
N GLU A 74 -0.78 21.74 -6.71
CA GLU A 74 0.35 22.20 -5.88
C GLU A 74 0.55 21.39 -4.59
N TRP A 75 -0.52 20.76 -4.07
CA TRP A 75 -0.46 19.93 -2.86
C TRP A 75 -0.02 18.50 -3.14
N LEU A 76 0.06 18.06 -4.41
CA LEU A 76 0.40 16.68 -4.77
C LEU A 76 1.78 16.25 -4.22
N PRO A 77 2.87 17.02 -4.34
CA PRO A 77 4.16 16.61 -3.80
C PRO A 77 4.14 16.38 -2.28
N LEU A 78 3.33 17.16 -1.54
CA LEU A 78 3.12 16.96 -0.11
C LEU A 78 2.36 15.67 0.18
N ALA A 79 1.33 15.35 -0.61
CA ALA A 79 0.60 14.09 -0.50
C ALA A 79 1.49 12.89 -0.85
N GLU A 80 2.33 12.98 -1.88
CA GLU A 80 3.32 11.95 -2.24
C GLU A 80 4.32 11.72 -1.11
N ALA A 81 4.92 12.79 -0.57
CA ALA A 81 5.85 12.70 0.55
C ALA A 81 5.18 12.10 1.80
N GLY A 82 3.92 12.49 2.08
CA GLY A 82 3.12 11.94 3.16
C GLY A 82 2.83 10.45 2.98
N LEU A 83 2.48 10.01 1.76
CA LEU A 83 2.26 8.61 1.44
C LEU A 83 3.55 7.79 1.58
N PHE A 84 4.67 8.32 1.12
CA PHE A 84 5.97 7.66 1.26
C PHE A 84 6.35 7.51 2.74
N ALA A 85 6.15 8.55 3.55
CA ALA A 85 6.36 8.50 5.00
C ALA A 85 5.42 7.48 5.68
N LEU A 86 4.15 7.44 5.29
CA LEU A 86 3.16 6.47 5.78
C LEU A 86 3.60 5.03 5.49
N PHE A 87 4.07 4.79 4.27
CA PHE A 87 4.54 3.49 3.82
C PHE A 87 5.82 3.05 4.56
N LEU A 88 6.82 3.93 4.67
CA LEU A 88 8.05 3.65 5.43
C LEU A 88 7.75 3.36 6.90
N LEU A 89 6.86 4.15 7.52
CA LEU A 89 6.42 3.92 8.89
C LEU A 89 5.71 2.56 9.03
N HIS A 90 4.85 2.20 8.08
CA HIS A 90 4.19 0.89 8.06
C HIS A 90 5.20 -0.25 8.00
N ILE A 91 6.20 -0.18 7.12
CA ILE A 91 7.26 -1.17 7.01
C ILE A 91 8.08 -1.25 8.30
N TYR A 92 8.54 -0.10 8.80
CA TYR A 92 9.33 -0.03 10.03
C TYR A 92 8.59 -0.73 11.18
N LEU A 93 7.31 -0.41 11.38
CA LEU A 93 6.49 -1.04 12.41
C LEU A 93 6.25 -2.53 12.13
N ALA A 94 6.12 -2.95 10.87
CA ALA A 94 6.01 -4.37 10.53
C ALA A 94 7.25 -5.15 10.98
N PHE A 95 8.46 -4.63 10.74
CA PHE A 95 9.70 -5.25 11.21
C PHE A 95 9.81 -5.26 12.73
N VAL A 96 9.58 -4.12 13.39
CA VAL A 96 9.67 -4.01 14.85
C VAL A 96 8.67 -4.94 15.53
N THR A 97 7.40 -4.92 15.11
CA THR A 97 6.37 -5.78 15.71
C THR A 97 6.60 -7.25 15.39
N ALA A 98 7.13 -7.61 14.22
CA ALA A 98 7.51 -8.98 13.90
C ALA A 98 8.67 -9.48 14.79
N ALA A 99 9.68 -8.63 15.04
CA ALA A 99 10.80 -8.94 15.92
C ALA A 99 10.33 -9.14 17.37
N GLU A 100 9.47 -8.26 17.88
CA GLU A 100 8.91 -8.40 19.23
C GLU A 100 8.01 -9.62 19.38
N ASN A 101 7.15 -9.88 18.40
CA ASN A 101 6.32 -11.07 18.40
C ASN A 101 7.16 -12.35 18.37
N ARG A 102 8.39 -12.31 17.86
CA ARG A 102 9.35 -13.41 17.88
C ARG A 102 10.05 -13.52 19.23
N ALA A 103 10.53 -12.40 19.78
CA ALA A 103 11.18 -12.35 21.09
C ALA A 103 10.23 -12.74 22.24
N ALA A 104 8.94 -12.38 22.17
CA ALA A 104 7.96 -12.76 23.18
C ALA A 104 7.68 -14.29 23.25
N ARG A 105 8.19 -15.09 22.30
CA ARG A 105 7.96 -16.54 22.21
C ARG A 105 8.99 -17.39 22.97
N HIS A 106 9.79 -16.80 23.86
CA HIS A 106 10.77 -17.55 24.69
C HIS A 106 10.16 -18.57 25.67
N THR A 107 8.83 -18.69 25.76
CA THR A 107 8.17 -19.86 26.36
C THR A 107 7.53 -20.70 25.25
N GLY A 108 8.09 -21.88 24.99
CA GLY A 108 7.48 -22.84 24.07
C GLY A 108 6.06 -23.16 24.54
N TYR A 109 5.07 -23.06 23.65
CA TYR A 109 3.72 -23.55 23.96
C TYR A 109 3.82 -25.02 24.38
N ALA A 110 3.50 -25.32 25.65
CA ALA A 110 3.47 -26.69 26.17
C ALA A 110 2.46 -27.58 25.40
N LEU A 111 1.55 -26.97 24.64
CA LEU A 111 0.60 -27.62 23.75
C LEU A 111 0.48 -26.82 22.43
N LYS A 112 1.11 -27.31 21.36
CA LYS A 112 0.73 -26.94 19.99
C LYS A 112 -0.60 -27.61 19.66
N GLN A 113 -1.71 -27.11 20.19
CA GLN A 113 -3.05 -27.53 19.78
C GLN A 113 -3.42 -26.78 18.48
N SER A 114 -2.93 -27.28 17.35
CA SER A 114 -3.59 -27.02 16.07
C SER A 114 -4.92 -27.77 16.08
N LYS A 115 -6.05 -27.06 16.24
CA LYS A 115 -7.39 -27.63 15.99
C LYS A 115 -7.67 -27.85 14.49
N ARG A 116 -6.68 -27.75 13.61
CA ARG A 116 -6.79 -28.09 12.17
C ARG A 116 -5.87 -29.27 11.88
N ARG A 117 -6.43 -30.48 11.98
CA ARG A 117 -5.69 -31.75 11.84
C ARG A 117 -5.50 -32.19 10.37
N ASP A 118 -6.07 -31.47 9.40
CA ASP A 118 -6.23 -32.01 8.04
C ASP A 118 -5.80 -31.05 6.91
N LEU A 119 -4.68 -30.33 7.06
CA LEU A 119 -4.08 -29.56 5.95
C LEU A 119 -2.70 -30.12 5.60
N VAL A 120 -2.54 -30.52 4.33
CA VAL A 120 -1.32 -31.10 3.71
C VAL A 120 -0.10 -30.15 3.77
N TRP A 121 -0.28 -28.93 4.29
CA TRP A 121 0.75 -27.91 4.41
C TRP A 121 0.64 -27.24 5.79
N GLU A 122 1.38 -27.74 6.78
CA GLU A 122 1.53 -27.12 8.10
C GLU A 122 2.41 -25.85 8.04
N TRP A 123 2.13 -24.93 7.12
CA TRP A 123 2.77 -23.62 7.19
C TRP A 123 2.03 -22.74 8.19
N PRO A 124 2.71 -22.22 9.22
CA PRO A 124 2.01 -21.43 10.21
C PRO A 124 1.46 -20.15 9.57
N ALA A 125 0.14 -19.95 9.65
CA ALA A 125 -0.55 -18.75 9.16
C ALA A 125 0.07 -17.42 9.66
N HIS A 126 0.85 -17.46 10.75
CA HIS A 126 1.54 -16.30 11.31
C HIS A 126 2.76 -15.82 10.51
N ASN A 127 3.38 -16.65 9.66
CA ASN A 127 4.50 -16.21 8.81
C ASN A 127 4.01 -15.56 7.51
N TRP A 128 2.74 -15.78 7.13
CA TRP A 128 2.19 -15.32 5.87
C TRP A 128 2.05 -13.79 5.79
N MET A 129 1.68 -13.12 6.88
CA MET A 129 1.52 -11.65 6.87
C MET A 129 2.83 -10.92 6.59
N PHE A 130 3.93 -11.36 7.23
CA PHE A 130 5.25 -10.78 7.00
C PHE A 130 5.79 -11.13 5.60
N LEU A 131 5.63 -12.40 5.17
CA LEU A 131 6.09 -12.85 3.86
C LEU A 131 5.34 -12.15 2.71
N SER A 132 4.01 -12.09 2.79
CA SER A 132 3.19 -11.37 1.80
C SER A 132 3.56 -9.88 1.77
N GLY A 133 3.81 -9.26 2.92
CA GLY A 133 4.28 -7.87 2.99
C GLY A 133 5.65 -7.66 2.33
N ALA A 134 6.59 -8.60 2.51
CA ALA A 134 7.90 -8.54 1.86
C ALA A 134 7.79 -8.70 0.33
N VAL A 135 6.90 -9.56 -0.16
CA VAL A 135 6.65 -9.70 -1.60
C VAL A 135 5.96 -8.45 -2.16
N VAL A 136 4.99 -7.88 -1.43
CA VAL A 136 4.34 -6.61 -1.80
C VAL A 136 5.37 -5.46 -1.84
N LEU A 137 6.35 -5.44 -0.93
CA LEU A 137 7.45 -4.47 -0.98
C LEU A 137 8.28 -4.63 -2.25
N GLY A 138 8.64 -5.86 -2.63
CA GLY A 138 9.34 -6.12 -3.90
C GLY A 138 8.52 -5.67 -5.12
N PHE A 139 7.23 -5.98 -5.13
CA PHE A 139 6.29 -5.49 -6.14
C PHE A 139 6.25 -3.96 -6.19
N LEU A 140 6.19 -3.28 -5.04
CA LEU A 140 6.13 -1.83 -5.00
C LEU A 140 7.43 -1.17 -5.51
N ILE A 141 8.59 -1.74 -5.20
CA ILE A 141 9.87 -1.24 -5.74
C ILE A 141 9.84 -1.28 -7.27
N LEU A 142 9.44 -2.43 -7.85
CA LEU A 142 9.29 -2.56 -9.30
C LEU A 142 8.23 -1.61 -9.85
N HIS A 143 7.10 -1.44 -9.16
CA HIS A 143 6.04 -0.51 -9.54
C HIS A 143 6.53 0.95 -9.59
N LEU A 144 7.31 1.40 -8.60
CA LEU A 144 7.87 2.75 -8.58
C LEU A 144 8.92 2.94 -9.67
N VAL A 145 9.79 1.95 -9.89
CA VAL A 145 10.77 1.96 -10.98
C VAL A 145 10.08 2.05 -12.34
N ASP A 146 8.99 1.29 -12.52
CA ASP A 146 8.24 1.22 -13.77
C ASP A 146 7.46 2.52 -14.05
N MET A 147 6.70 3.04 -13.07
CA MET A 147 5.67 4.07 -13.30
C MET A 147 6.02 5.45 -12.76
N LYS A 148 6.80 5.56 -11.68
CA LYS A 148 7.16 6.86 -11.07
C LYS A 148 8.50 7.36 -11.60
N PHE A 149 9.46 6.46 -11.77
CA PHE A 149 10.81 6.80 -12.21
C PHE A 149 11.06 6.51 -13.69
N GLU A 150 10.18 5.74 -14.34
CA GLU A 150 10.29 5.42 -15.77
C GLU A 150 11.69 4.93 -16.16
N ALA A 151 12.29 4.10 -15.29
CA ALA A 151 13.74 3.89 -15.28
C ALA A 151 14.18 2.56 -15.91
N ARG A 152 13.26 1.82 -16.55
CA ARG A 152 13.59 0.53 -17.16
C ARG A 152 14.08 0.62 -18.60
N PRO A 153 15.22 0.01 -18.94
CA PRO A 153 15.76 0.10 -20.30
C PRO A 153 14.96 -0.71 -21.33
N ASP A 154 14.16 -1.68 -20.89
CA ASP A 154 13.38 -2.57 -21.75
C ASP A 154 11.91 -2.13 -21.92
N VAL A 155 11.59 -0.91 -21.49
CA VAL A 155 10.32 -0.24 -21.72
C VAL A 155 10.60 1.09 -22.43
N ASP A 156 9.80 1.38 -23.44
CA ASP A 156 9.93 2.61 -24.22
C ASP A 156 9.07 3.72 -23.59
N TYR A 157 9.72 4.66 -22.91
CA TYR A 157 9.11 5.80 -22.21
C TYR A 157 9.12 7.11 -23.01
N ALA A 158 10.01 7.22 -24.01
CA ALA A 158 10.35 8.51 -24.59
C ALA A 158 9.18 9.13 -25.38
N GLY A 159 8.82 10.37 -25.02
CA GLY A 159 7.84 11.17 -25.76
C GLY A 159 6.38 10.70 -25.67
N LYS A 160 6.05 9.85 -24.70
CA LYS A 160 4.71 9.25 -24.54
C LYS A 160 3.88 9.93 -23.45
N GLY A 161 2.57 9.92 -23.63
CA GLY A 161 1.62 10.29 -22.59
C GLY A 161 1.54 9.25 -21.46
N PRO A 162 1.00 9.61 -20.28
CA PRO A 162 0.84 8.70 -19.14
C PRO A 162 0.12 7.39 -19.50
N TYR A 163 -0.90 7.44 -20.36
CA TYR A 163 -1.61 6.26 -20.84
C TYR A 163 -0.68 5.33 -21.61
N ALA A 164 0.03 5.85 -22.61
CA ALA A 164 0.88 5.04 -23.46
C ALA A 164 2.09 4.46 -22.71
N VAL A 165 2.66 5.20 -21.75
CA VAL A 165 3.66 4.68 -20.81
C VAL A 165 3.09 3.51 -20.01
N THR A 166 1.93 3.71 -19.37
CA THR A 166 1.29 2.70 -18.52
C THR A 166 0.99 1.43 -19.30
N VAL A 167 0.41 1.54 -20.50
CA VAL A 167 0.13 0.37 -21.35
C VAL A 167 1.43 -0.27 -21.85
N SER A 168 2.47 0.50 -22.17
CA SER A 168 3.78 -0.06 -22.57
C SER A 168 4.39 -0.91 -21.46
N VAL A 169 4.36 -0.44 -20.22
CA VAL A 169 4.78 -1.21 -19.04
C VAL A 169 3.93 -2.48 -18.89
N LEU A 170 2.60 -2.36 -18.90
CA LEU A 170 1.70 -3.51 -18.69
C LEU A 170 1.79 -4.56 -19.80
N ARG A 171 2.24 -4.17 -21.00
CA ARG A 171 2.50 -5.07 -22.13
C ARG A 171 3.91 -5.64 -22.16
N ASN A 172 4.82 -5.17 -21.31
CA ASN A 172 6.09 -5.87 -21.08
C ASN A 172 5.78 -7.19 -20.33
N PRO A 173 6.19 -8.36 -20.85
CA PRO A 173 5.78 -9.65 -20.29
C PRO A 173 6.28 -9.87 -18.87
N TYR A 174 7.45 -9.31 -18.52
CA TYR A 174 7.97 -9.38 -17.16
C TYR A 174 7.13 -8.53 -16.20
N SER A 175 6.85 -7.26 -16.56
CA SER A 175 5.97 -6.42 -15.74
C SER A 175 4.57 -7.03 -15.62
N ALA A 176 3.98 -7.53 -16.71
CA ALA A 176 2.67 -8.16 -16.66
C ALA A 176 2.61 -9.30 -15.63
N ALA A 177 3.58 -10.23 -15.68
CA ALA A 177 3.66 -11.33 -14.73
C ALA A 177 3.85 -10.86 -13.28
N VAL A 178 4.73 -9.89 -13.06
CA VAL A 178 4.99 -9.30 -11.74
C VAL A 178 3.75 -8.59 -11.19
N TYR A 179 3.02 -7.84 -12.02
CA TYR A 179 1.82 -7.12 -11.60
C TYR A 179 0.66 -8.08 -11.30
N LEU A 180 0.48 -9.13 -12.10
CA LEU A 180 -0.53 -10.16 -11.81
C LEU A 180 -0.23 -10.89 -10.49
N LEU A 181 1.01 -11.33 -10.29
CA LEU A 181 1.41 -12.01 -9.05
C LEU A 181 1.38 -11.06 -7.84
N GLY A 182 1.93 -9.85 -8.00
CA GLY A 182 2.02 -8.84 -6.96
C GLY A 182 0.65 -8.40 -6.46
N THR A 183 -0.31 -8.17 -7.36
CA THR A 183 -1.68 -7.77 -7.00
C THR A 183 -2.48 -8.92 -6.38
N ALA A 184 -2.26 -10.16 -6.82
CA ALA A 184 -2.84 -11.34 -6.16
C ALA A 184 -2.34 -11.49 -4.72
N ILE A 185 -1.03 -11.35 -4.50
CA ILE A 185 -0.41 -11.41 -3.16
C ILE A 185 -0.84 -10.22 -2.30
N LEU A 186 -0.95 -9.02 -2.88
CA LEU A 186 -1.52 -7.85 -2.23
C LEU A 186 -2.95 -8.15 -1.76
N GLY A 187 -3.78 -8.80 -2.58
CA GLY A 187 -5.11 -9.26 -2.18
C GLY A 187 -5.09 -10.12 -0.92
N PHE A 188 -4.20 -11.13 -0.86
CA PHE A 188 -4.04 -11.92 0.36
C PHE A 188 -3.54 -11.10 1.55
N HIS A 189 -2.62 -10.16 1.33
CA HIS A 189 -2.11 -9.26 2.35
C HIS A 189 -3.24 -8.39 2.92
N LEU A 190 -4.10 -7.81 2.07
CA LEU A 190 -5.24 -6.98 2.46
C LEU A 190 -6.31 -7.80 3.19
N ALA A 191 -6.64 -9.00 2.71
CA ALA A 191 -7.68 -9.84 3.32
C ALA A 191 -7.37 -10.16 4.80
N HIS A 192 -6.10 -10.29 5.14
CA HIS A 192 -5.64 -10.49 6.52
C HIS A 192 -5.38 -9.16 7.25
N GLY A 193 -4.71 -8.22 6.57
CA GLY A 193 -4.26 -6.95 7.11
C GLY A 193 -5.42 -6.04 7.52
N PHE A 194 -6.50 -5.99 6.74
CA PHE A 194 -7.65 -5.14 7.01
C PHE A 194 -8.28 -5.48 8.36
N ALA A 195 -8.72 -6.73 8.56
CA ALA A 195 -9.31 -7.15 9.83
C ALA A 195 -8.31 -7.09 11.01
N SER A 196 -7.01 -7.26 10.75
CA SER A 196 -5.96 -7.11 11.76
C SER A 196 -5.77 -5.65 12.19
N ALA A 197 -5.95 -4.69 11.29
CA ALA A 197 -5.86 -3.27 11.61
C ALA A 197 -6.94 -2.85 12.62
N PHE A 198 -8.19 -3.27 12.44
CA PHE A 198 -9.26 -3.00 13.40
C PHE A 198 -8.99 -3.62 14.78
N GLN A 199 -8.40 -4.82 14.82
CA GLN A 199 -7.98 -5.43 16.10
C GLN A 199 -6.88 -4.60 16.78
N SER A 200 -5.91 -4.11 16.01
CA SER A 200 -4.84 -3.24 16.51
C SER A 200 -5.34 -1.88 17.01
N LEU A 201 -6.47 -1.41 16.49
CA LEU A 201 -7.18 -0.21 16.98
C LEU A 201 -8.07 -0.47 18.20
N GLY A 202 -8.13 -1.71 18.71
CA GLY A 202 -8.98 -2.10 19.84
C GLY A 202 -10.43 -2.38 19.47
N LEU A 203 -10.78 -2.36 18.18
CA LEU A 203 -12.12 -2.65 17.68
C LEU A 203 -12.31 -4.16 17.46
N SER A 204 -12.12 -4.96 18.52
CA SER A 204 -12.34 -6.40 18.48
C SER A 204 -13.47 -6.79 19.43
N HIS A 205 -14.59 -7.28 18.88
CA HIS A 205 -15.74 -7.72 19.67
C HIS A 205 -16.54 -8.81 18.93
N PRO A 206 -17.04 -9.86 19.62
CA PRO A 206 -17.75 -10.98 18.98
C PRO A 206 -18.90 -10.57 18.07
N LYS A 207 -19.61 -9.48 18.38
CA LYS A 207 -20.76 -8.97 17.60
C LYS A 207 -20.39 -8.45 16.21
N TYR A 208 -19.30 -7.69 16.08
CA TYR A 208 -18.97 -6.99 14.83
C TYR A 208 -17.66 -7.45 14.18
N THR A 209 -16.80 -8.18 14.87
CA THR A 209 -15.60 -8.80 14.28
C THR A 209 -15.90 -9.68 13.06
N PRO A 210 -16.98 -10.50 13.02
CA PRO A 210 -17.32 -11.27 11.83
C PRO A 210 -17.66 -10.37 10.62
N LEU A 211 -18.38 -9.27 10.86
CA LEU A 211 -18.73 -8.29 9.82
C LEU A 211 -17.48 -7.59 9.28
N ILE A 212 -16.58 -7.13 10.15
CA ILE A 212 -15.31 -6.50 9.75
C ILE A 212 -14.47 -7.46 8.90
N LYS A 213 -14.42 -8.74 9.27
CA LYS A 213 -13.70 -9.77 8.51
C LYS A 213 -14.32 -10.00 7.13
N SER A 214 -15.64 -10.10 7.06
CA SER A 214 -16.35 -10.27 5.79
C SER A 214 -16.14 -9.06 4.87
N PHE A 215 -16.28 -7.85 5.41
CA PHE A 215 -16.02 -6.62 4.66
C PHE A 215 -14.57 -6.53 4.19
N GLY A 216 -13.60 -6.82 5.07
CA GLY A 216 -12.18 -6.82 4.72
C GLY A 216 -11.84 -7.82 3.61
N TYR A 217 -12.51 -8.98 3.58
CA TYR A 217 -12.36 -9.94 2.49
C TYR A 217 -12.94 -9.40 1.17
N VAL A 218 -14.15 -8.85 1.18
CA VAL A 218 -14.77 -8.24 -0.02
C VAL A 218 -13.90 -7.09 -0.54
N PHE A 219 -13.45 -6.21 0.34
CA PHE A 219 -12.53 -5.11 0.03
C PHE A 219 -11.27 -5.64 -0.67
N ALA A 220 -10.62 -6.65 -0.09
CA ALA A 220 -9.41 -7.22 -0.66
C ALA A 220 -9.63 -7.85 -2.04
N VAL A 221 -10.75 -8.56 -2.24
CA VAL A 221 -11.11 -9.15 -3.54
C VAL A 221 -11.36 -8.07 -4.58
N VAL A 222 -12.11 -7.02 -4.26
CA VAL A 222 -12.41 -5.92 -5.19
C VAL A 222 -11.13 -5.19 -5.60
N ILE A 223 -10.28 -4.82 -4.64
CA ILE A 223 -9.01 -4.14 -4.91
C ILE A 223 -8.09 -5.02 -5.74
N ALA A 224 -7.91 -6.29 -5.35
CA ALA A 224 -7.06 -7.21 -6.07
C ALA A 224 -7.58 -7.47 -7.49
N ALA A 225 -8.86 -7.75 -7.66
CA ALA A 225 -9.46 -7.99 -8.97
C ALA A 225 -9.33 -6.76 -9.89
N GLY A 226 -9.55 -5.56 -9.36
CA GLY A 226 -9.41 -4.32 -10.12
C GLY A 226 -7.99 -4.06 -10.62
N PHE A 227 -6.97 -4.25 -9.78
CA PHE A 227 -5.58 -4.10 -10.25
C PHE A 227 -5.14 -5.28 -11.13
N PHE A 228 -5.58 -6.50 -10.81
CA PHE A 228 -5.26 -7.71 -11.57
C PHE A 228 -5.84 -7.66 -12.99
N SER A 229 -6.97 -6.97 -13.20
CA SER A 229 -7.57 -6.85 -14.52
C SER A 229 -6.80 -5.92 -15.45
N LEU A 230 -5.99 -4.97 -14.95
CA LEU A 230 -5.29 -3.98 -15.80
C LEU A 230 -4.22 -4.61 -16.71
N PRO A 231 -3.29 -5.45 -16.22
CA PRO A 231 -2.37 -6.16 -17.10
C PRO A 231 -3.12 -7.06 -18.10
N LEU A 232 -4.16 -7.78 -17.65
CA LEU A 232 -4.93 -8.64 -18.55
C LEU A 232 -5.57 -7.84 -19.69
N SER A 233 -6.20 -6.71 -19.38
CA SER A 233 -6.83 -5.88 -20.40
C SER A 233 -5.82 -5.27 -21.37
N ALA A 234 -4.64 -4.86 -20.88
CA ALA A 234 -3.59 -4.35 -21.75
C ALA A 234 -3.14 -5.36 -22.82
N TRP A 235 -3.25 -6.67 -22.53
CA TRP A 235 -2.94 -7.74 -23.47
C TRP A 235 -4.12 -8.17 -24.33
N VAL A 236 -5.32 -8.25 -23.76
CA VAL A 236 -6.52 -8.79 -24.41
C VAL A 236 -7.22 -7.76 -25.29
N LEU A 237 -7.22 -6.48 -24.91
CA LEU A 237 -7.96 -5.43 -25.61
C LEU A 237 -7.11 -4.80 -26.73
N PRO A 238 -7.43 -5.03 -28.02
CA PRO A 238 -6.57 -4.58 -29.11
C PRO A 238 -6.46 -3.05 -29.22
N HIS A 239 -7.51 -2.32 -28.83
CA HIS A 239 -7.52 -0.85 -28.87
C HIS A 239 -6.49 -0.23 -27.92
N MET A 240 -6.16 -0.89 -26.80
CA MET A 240 -5.12 -0.40 -25.89
C MET A 240 -3.74 -0.49 -26.54
N ALA A 241 -3.47 -1.57 -27.27
CA ALA A 241 -2.23 -1.74 -28.03
C ALA A 241 -2.15 -0.76 -29.22
N ALA A 242 -3.26 -0.55 -29.93
CA ALA A 242 -3.32 0.36 -31.07
C ALA A 242 -3.02 1.81 -30.65
N ALA A 243 -3.58 2.27 -29.52
CA ALA A 243 -3.34 3.61 -28.99
C ALA A 243 -1.85 3.92 -28.74
N VAL A 244 -1.07 2.94 -28.28
CA VAL A 244 0.39 3.11 -28.07
C VAL A 244 1.14 3.29 -29.40
N GLN A 245 0.68 2.65 -30.48
CA GLN A 245 1.33 2.78 -31.80
C GLN A 245 1.03 4.12 -32.47
N VAL A 246 -0.16 4.70 -32.23
CA VAL A 246 -0.55 6.01 -32.77
C VAL A 246 0.37 7.10 -32.22
N GLU A 247 0.58 7.15 -30.90
CA GLU A 247 1.52 8.13 -30.30
C GLU A 247 2.95 7.99 -30.81
N ARG A 248 3.39 6.77 -31.13
CA ARG A 248 4.71 6.54 -31.74
C ARG A 248 4.80 7.07 -33.17
N GLY A 249 3.70 7.03 -33.92
CA GLY A 249 3.62 7.54 -35.29
C GLY A 249 3.64 9.07 -35.36
N ASP A 250 3.00 9.73 -34.39
CA ASP A 250 2.97 11.20 -34.30
C ASP A 250 4.30 11.81 -33.82
N ALA A 251 5.20 10.99 -33.25
CA ALA A 251 6.56 11.37 -32.85
C ALA A 251 7.61 11.24 -33.99
N ALA A 252 7.21 10.96 -35.24
CA ALA A 252 8.14 10.99 -36.36
C ALA A 252 8.72 12.40 -36.53
N PRO A 253 10.05 12.58 -36.65
CA PRO A 253 10.63 13.90 -36.83
C PRO A 253 10.11 14.49 -38.14
N THR A 254 9.45 15.64 -38.03
CA THR A 254 9.26 16.52 -39.18
C THR A 254 10.66 16.87 -39.72
N PRO A 255 10.92 16.68 -41.03
CA PRO A 255 12.24 16.86 -41.63
C PRO A 255 12.78 18.29 -41.47
#